data_AF-A0A356X4G5-F1
#
_entry.id   AF-A0A356X4G5-F1
#
_cell.length_a   1.000
_cell.length_b   1.000
_cell.length_c   1.000
_cell.angle_alpha   90.00
_cell.angle_beta   90.00
_cell.angle_gamma   90.00
#
_symmetry.space_group_name_H-M   'P 1'
#
loop_
_entity.id
_entity.type
_entity.pdbx_description
1 polymer ?
#
loop_
_entity_poly.entity_id
_entity_poly.type
_entity_poly.pdbx_seq_one_letter_code
_entity_poly.pdbx_strand_id
1 'polypeptide(L)'
;MCNSDLNYRNLLNALISEKRTLSKILKGQEKYDELLKEINKYDIDAYAPWPKQKDLLKTLGLKRKELIDLMREVYDKFCSSISSDGNYPIQKTEILICASNWQEDFWVLSPEKLEFLPSVGDWFMIPFFRNNLSGGGHFKVKEITHEIENQKHIITIITDDDIST
;
A
#
# COMPACT_ATOMS: atom_id res chain seq x y z
N MET A 1 17.28 1.13 -7.63
CA MET A 1 18.42 0.80 -6.74
C MET A 1 17.89 0.71 -5.32
N CYS A 2 17.79 -0.48 -4.74
CA CYS A 2 17.50 -0.67 -3.32
C CYS A 2 18.65 -1.49 -2.72
N ASN A 3 19.84 -0.89 -2.67
CA ASN A 3 21.06 -1.56 -2.22
C ASN A 3 21.33 -1.23 -0.75
N SER A 4 20.34 -1.47 0.10
CA SER A 4 20.62 -1.62 1.53
C SER A 4 21.00 -3.07 1.75
N ASP A 5 22.09 -3.32 2.48
CA ASP A 5 22.46 -4.66 2.90
C ASP A 5 21.44 -5.18 3.93
N LEU A 6 20.26 -5.54 3.44
CA LEU A 6 19.19 -6.06 4.28
C LEU A 6 19.72 -7.31 4.98
N ASN A 7 19.64 -7.26 6.30
CA ASN A 7 19.95 -8.42 7.13
C ASN A 7 18.80 -9.44 7.02
N TYR A 8 19.04 -10.64 7.55
CA TYR A 8 18.07 -11.74 7.54
C TYR A 8 16.66 -11.30 7.99
N ARG A 9 16.56 -10.51 9.06
CA ARG A 9 15.26 -10.14 9.65
C ARG A 9 14.50 -9.18 8.75
N ASN A 10 15.19 -8.23 8.13
CA ASN A 10 14.57 -7.29 7.21
C ASN A 10 14.13 -7.97 5.91
N LEU A 11 14.95 -8.89 5.39
CA LEU A 11 14.57 -9.71 4.24
C LEU A 11 13.35 -10.57 4.56
N LEU A 12 13.38 -11.29 5.69
CA LEU A 12 12.29 -12.15 6.10
C LEU A 12 10.98 -11.36 6.27
N ASN A 13 11.05 -10.17 6.89
CA ASN A 13 9.89 -9.29 7.01
C ASN A 13 9.31 -8.96 5.63
N ALA A 14 10.12 -8.43 4.71
CA ALA A 14 9.67 -8.08 3.37
C ALA A 14 9.04 -9.27 2.63
N LEU A 15 9.65 -10.46 2.73
CA LEU A 15 9.13 -11.65 2.07
C LEU A 15 7.82 -12.18 2.68
N ILE A 16 7.65 -12.11 4.00
CA ILE A 16 6.40 -12.51 4.66
C ILE A 16 5.28 -11.50 4.35
N SER A 17 5.56 -10.20 4.43
CA SER A 17 4.59 -9.13 4.14
C SER A 17 4.00 -9.26 2.73
N GLU A 18 4.84 -9.61 1.75
CA GLU A 18 4.48 -9.62 0.33
C GLU A 18 4.33 -11.04 -0.25
N LYS A 19 4.12 -12.05 0.60
CA LYS A 19 4.09 -13.47 0.23
C LYS A 19 3.15 -13.82 -0.93
N ARG A 20 1.99 -13.14 -1.01
CA ARG A 20 1.01 -13.31 -2.10
C ARG A 20 1.55 -12.75 -3.42
N THR A 21 2.08 -11.55 -3.39
CA THR A 21 2.69 -10.86 -4.54
C THR A 21 3.89 -11.64 -5.07
N LEU A 22 4.76 -12.10 -4.17
CA LEU A 22 5.92 -12.93 -4.49
C LEU A 22 5.54 -14.25 -5.16
N SER A 23 4.54 -14.95 -4.62
CA SER A 23 4.05 -16.21 -5.20
C SER A 23 3.51 -16.02 -6.62
N LYS A 24 2.95 -14.85 -6.92
CA LYS A 24 2.50 -14.50 -8.28
C LYS A 24 3.68 -14.23 -9.22
N ILE A 25 4.62 -13.37 -8.81
CA ILE A 25 5.77 -12.94 -9.61
C ILE A 25 6.70 -14.13 -9.93
N LEU A 26 6.89 -15.03 -8.97
CA LEU A 26 7.83 -16.14 -9.08
C LEU A 26 7.19 -17.46 -9.51
N LYS A 27 5.91 -17.45 -9.90
CA LYS A 27 5.19 -18.64 -10.32
C LYS A 27 5.93 -19.37 -11.46
N GLY A 28 6.19 -20.66 -11.26
CA GLY A 28 6.88 -21.51 -12.25
C GLY A 28 8.41 -21.44 -12.20
N GLN A 29 8.99 -20.74 -11.23
CA GLN A 29 10.44 -20.70 -11.04
C GLN A 29 10.85 -21.61 -9.88
N GLU A 30 11.05 -22.91 -10.18
CA GLU A 30 11.26 -24.00 -9.21
C GLU A 30 12.33 -23.70 -8.13
N LYS A 31 13.35 -22.93 -8.50
CA LYS A 31 14.42 -22.48 -7.58
C LYS A 31 13.90 -21.83 -6.29
N TYR A 32 12.74 -21.16 -6.33
CA TYR A 32 12.23 -20.42 -5.18
C TYR A 32 11.11 -21.15 -4.43
N ASP A 33 10.62 -22.28 -4.96
CA ASP A 33 9.40 -22.93 -4.47
C ASP A 33 9.50 -23.35 -3.01
N GLU A 34 10.62 -23.92 -2.60
CA GLU A 34 10.82 -24.34 -1.21
C GLU A 34 10.84 -23.16 -0.24
N LEU A 35 11.53 -22.08 -0.60
CA LEU A 35 11.57 -20.87 0.22
C LEU A 35 10.17 -20.23 0.33
N LEU A 36 9.45 -20.11 -0.77
CA LEU A 36 8.09 -19.57 -0.80
C LEU A 36 7.12 -20.43 0.01
N LYS A 37 7.24 -21.77 -0.10
CA LYS A 37 6.44 -22.72 0.69
C LYS A 37 6.66 -22.54 2.19
N GLU A 38 7.90 -22.35 2.62
CA GLU A 38 8.21 -22.11 4.04
C GLU A 38 7.70 -20.75 4.53
N ILE A 39 7.92 -19.69 3.75
CA ILE A 39 7.50 -18.33 4.11
C ILE A 39 5.97 -18.21 4.19
N ASN A 40 5.24 -18.90 3.30
CA ASN A 40 3.78 -18.90 3.27
C ASN A 40 3.12 -19.46 4.55
N LYS A 41 3.85 -20.19 5.39
CA LYS A 41 3.36 -20.70 6.69
C LYS A 41 3.21 -19.60 7.74
N TYR A 42 3.85 -18.46 7.54
CA TYR A 42 3.89 -17.37 8.52
C TYR A 42 2.95 -16.25 8.09
N ASP A 43 2.33 -15.63 9.09
CA ASP A 43 1.56 -14.41 8.91
C ASP A 43 2.23 -13.25 9.65
N ILE A 44 2.17 -12.06 9.06
CA ILE A 44 2.73 -10.86 9.67
C ILE A 44 1.86 -10.39 10.84
N ASP A 45 0.54 -10.61 10.75
CA ASP A 45 -0.44 -10.21 11.75
C ASP A 45 -0.66 -11.29 12.82
N ALA A 46 -0.08 -12.48 12.65
CA ALA A 46 -0.17 -13.53 13.66
C ALA A 46 0.81 -13.25 14.81
N TYR A 47 0.36 -13.45 16.05
CA TYR A 47 1.21 -13.46 17.26
C TYR A 47 2.25 -14.61 17.28
N ALA A 48 2.31 -15.44 16.24
CA ALA A 48 3.25 -16.55 16.14
C ALA A 48 4.67 -16.05 15.85
N PRO A 49 5.70 -16.63 16.49
CA PRO A 49 7.07 -16.24 16.21
C PRO A 49 7.50 -16.64 14.79
N TRP A 50 8.14 -15.71 14.10
CA TRP A 50 8.77 -15.96 12.79
C TRP A 50 9.93 -16.94 12.88
N PRO A 51 10.28 -17.63 11.77
CA PRO A 51 11.32 -18.64 11.79
C PRO A 51 12.68 -18.02 12.12
N LYS A 52 13.45 -18.69 12.98
CA LYS A 52 14.85 -18.30 13.19
C LYS A 52 15.65 -18.70 11.96
N GLN A 53 16.73 -17.97 11.68
CA GLN A 53 17.62 -18.28 10.55
C GLN A 53 18.11 -19.73 10.57
N LYS A 54 18.42 -20.27 11.76
CA LYS A 54 18.84 -21.67 11.93
C LYS A 54 17.78 -22.66 11.47
N ASP A 55 16.51 -22.35 11.67
CA ASP A 55 15.40 -23.23 11.32
C ASP A 55 15.22 -23.27 9.80
N LEU A 56 15.21 -22.10 9.13
CA LEU A 56 15.17 -22.04 7.66
C LEU A 56 16.37 -22.72 7.01
N LEU A 57 17.59 -22.55 7.55
CA LEU A 57 18.78 -23.23 7.05
C LEU A 57 18.64 -24.75 7.10
N LYS A 58 18.10 -25.27 8.21
CA LYS A 58 17.88 -26.70 8.38
C LYS A 58 16.79 -27.21 7.43
N THR A 59 15.67 -26.50 7.33
CA THR A 59 14.54 -26.92 6.50
C THR A 59 14.86 -26.89 5.01
N LEU A 60 15.62 -25.89 4.55
CA LEU A 60 15.99 -25.74 3.14
C LEU A 60 17.30 -26.47 2.79
N GLY A 61 18.01 -27.04 3.76
CA GLY A 61 19.31 -27.69 3.54
C GLY A 61 20.42 -26.75 3.05
N LEU A 62 20.30 -25.43 3.31
CA LEU A 62 21.20 -24.40 2.80
C LEU A 62 22.23 -23.97 3.83
N LYS A 63 23.37 -23.46 3.35
CA LYS A 63 24.33 -22.71 4.17
C LYS A 63 23.86 -21.27 4.36
N ARG A 64 24.41 -20.62 5.39
CA ARG A 64 24.06 -19.24 5.78
C ARG A 64 24.13 -18.26 4.60
N LYS A 65 25.23 -18.31 3.84
CA LYS A 65 25.43 -17.41 2.70
C LYS A 65 24.41 -17.69 1.59
N GLU A 66 24.21 -18.96 1.24
CA GLU A 66 23.26 -19.39 0.21
C GLU A 66 21.83 -18.95 0.53
N LEU A 67 21.39 -19.05 1.79
CA LEU A 67 20.08 -18.56 2.20
C LEU A 67 19.95 -17.04 2.03
N ILE A 68 20.96 -16.28 2.46
CA ILE A 68 20.92 -14.81 2.34
C ILE A 68 20.91 -14.40 0.87
N ASP A 69 21.77 -15.02 0.05
CA ASP A 69 21.84 -14.74 -1.38
C ASP A 69 20.50 -15.08 -2.07
N LEU A 70 19.87 -16.21 -1.72
CA LEU A 70 18.55 -16.59 -2.23
C LEU A 70 17.45 -15.59 -1.83
N MET A 71 17.39 -15.21 -0.54
CA MET A 71 16.40 -14.24 -0.05
C MET A 71 16.57 -12.87 -0.71
N ARG A 72 17.81 -12.44 -0.96
CA ARG A 72 18.12 -11.20 -1.68
C ARG A 72 17.68 -11.27 -3.12
N GLU A 73 17.99 -12.36 -3.82
CA GLU A 73 17.58 -12.55 -5.20
C GLU A 73 16.06 -12.52 -5.35
N VAL A 74 15.32 -13.14 -4.43
CA VAL A 74 13.85 -13.06 -4.38
C VAL A 74 13.37 -11.62 -4.16
N TYR A 75 14.00 -10.90 -3.23
CA TYR A 75 13.67 -9.50 -2.96
C TYR A 75 13.97 -8.59 -4.16
N ASP A 76 15.11 -8.76 -4.82
CA ASP A 76 15.48 -8.01 -6.02
C ASP A 76 14.53 -8.29 -7.18
N LYS A 77 14.11 -9.55 -7.35
CA LYS A 77 13.08 -9.92 -8.34
C LYS A 77 11.74 -9.27 -8.04
N PHE A 78 11.34 -9.22 -6.78
CA PHE A 78 10.16 -8.46 -6.37
C PHE A 78 10.30 -6.99 -6.74
N CYS A 79 11.34 -6.31 -6.26
CA CYS A 79 11.55 -4.88 -6.51
C CYS A 79 11.63 -4.53 -8.00
N SER A 80 12.21 -5.39 -8.83
CA SER A 80 12.27 -5.18 -10.28
C SER A 80 10.97 -5.51 -11.02
N SER A 81 10.08 -6.32 -10.42
CA SER A 81 8.84 -6.77 -11.07
C SER A 81 7.60 -6.02 -10.63
N ILE A 82 7.59 -5.38 -9.45
CA ILE A 82 6.41 -4.67 -8.92
C ILE A 82 5.98 -3.47 -9.76
N SER A 83 6.88 -2.86 -10.53
CA SER A 83 6.56 -1.75 -11.42
C SER A 83 5.82 -2.18 -12.69
N SER A 84 5.77 -3.48 -12.98
CA SER A 84 5.08 -4.00 -14.16
C SER A 84 3.58 -4.14 -13.90
N ASP A 85 2.77 -3.75 -14.89
CA ASP A 85 1.31 -3.79 -14.80
C ASP A 85 0.79 -5.14 -14.34
N GLY A 86 -0.10 -5.10 -13.33
CA GLY A 86 -0.73 -6.27 -12.76
C GLY A 86 0.12 -7.05 -11.76
N ASN A 87 1.41 -6.75 -11.56
CA ASN A 87 2.22 -7.49 -10.59
C ASN A 87 2.01 -7.04 -9.15
N TYR A 88 1.66 -5.77 -8.90
CA TYR A 88 1.33 -5.28 -7.57
C TYR A 88 -0.20 -5.30 -7.34
N PRO A 89 -0.69 -5.55 -6.10
CA PRO A 89 -2.13 -5.66 -5.83
C PRO A 89 -2.91 -4.37 -6.09
N ILE A 90 -2.29 -3.20 -6.02
CA ILE A 90 -2.97 -1.94 -6.28
C ILE A 90 -3.04 -1.72 -7.79
N GLN A 91 -4.24 -1.84 -8.35
CA GLN A 91 -4.48 -1.76 -9.81
C GLN A 91 -5.27 -0.52 -10.20
N LYS A 92 -5.98 0.09 -9.25
CA LYS A 92 -6.80 1.28 -9.48
C LYS A 92 -6.69 2.22 -8.30
N THR A 93 -6.74 3.51 -8.56
CA THR A 93 -6.95 4.53 -7.54
C THR A 93 -8.39 5.02 -7.64
N GLU A 94 -9.08 5.08 -6.51
CA GLU A 94 -10.41 5.66 -6.37
C GLU A 94 -10.31 6.88 -5.47
N ILE A 95 -10.87 7.99 -5.91
CA ILE A 95 -10.83 9.25 -5.16
C ILE A 95 -12.26 9.52 -4.70
N LEU A 96 -12.43 9.80 -3.41
CA LEU A 96 -13.68 10.19 -2.79
C LEU A 96 -13.48 11.56 -2.13
N ILE A 97 -14.30 12.54 -2.48
CA ILE A 97 -14.34 13.84 -1.80
C ILE A 97 -15.63 13.91 -1.01
N CYS A 98 -15.50 13.90 0.30
CA CYS A 98 -16.58 14.06 1.26
C CYS A 98 -16.64 15.54 1.66
N ALA A 99 -17.66 16.26 1.21
CA ALA A 99 -17.87 17.66 1.51
C ALA A 99 -19.07 17.83 2.43
N SER A 100 -18.91 18.60 3.50
CA SER A 100 -20.01 18.99 4.38
C SER A 100 -20.11 20.50 4.51
N ASN A 101 -21.32 21.02 4.72
CA ASN A 101 -21.50 22.41 5.10
C ASN A 101 -21.92 22.56 6.58
N TRP A 102 -21.92 23.80 7.08
CA TRP A 102 -22.44 24.17 8.40
C TRP A 102 -23.91 23.82 8.65
N GLN A 103 -24.70 23.56 7.61
CA GLN A 103 -26.08 23.13 7.72
C GLN A 103 -26.23 21.60 7.76
N GLU A 104 -25.11 20.88 7.89
CA GLU A 104 -25.05 19.42 7.90
C GLU A 104 -25.47 18.76 6.58
N ASP A 105 -25.54 19.53 5.48
CA ASP A 105 -25.59 18.92 4.15
C ASP A 105 -24.29 18.18 3.90
N PHE A 106 -24.39 16.96 3.36
CA PHE A 106 -23.26 16.09 3.08
C PHE A 106 -23.30 15.60 1.64
N TRP A 107 -22.15 15.70 0.98
CA TRP A 107 -21.97 15.25 -0.38
C TRP A 107 -20.73 14.38 -0.52
N VAL A 108 -20.84 13.35 -1.37
CA VAL A 108 -19.71 12.51 -1.78
C VAL A 108 -19.53 12.62 -3.28
N LEU A 109 -18.31 12.88 -3.71
CA LEU A 109 -17.93 12.97 -5.11
C LEU A 109 -16.84 11.97 -5.41
N SER A 110 -16.89 11.37 -6.60
CA SER A 110 -15.81 10.54 -7.11
C SER A 110 -15.31 11.11 -8.44
N PRO A 111 -14.35 12.05 -8.42
CA PRO A 111 -13.75 12.53 -9.66
C PRO A 111 -12.95 11.39 -10.32
N GLU A 112 -13.00 11.33 -11.66
CA GLU A 112 -12.22 10.34 -12.43
C GLU A 112 -10.71 10.52 -12.22
N LYS A 113 -10.27 11.76 -12.07
CA LYS A 113 -8.87 12.14 -11.84
C LYS A 113 -8.78 13.44 -11.04
N LEU A 114 -7.76 13.55 -10.21
CA LEU A 114 -7.27 14.82 -9.67
C LEU A 114 -5.94 15.17 -10.35
N GLU A 115 -5.74 16.43 -10.71
CA GLU A 115 -4.45 16.91 -11.23
C GLU A 115 -3.38 16.93 -10.14
N PHE A 116 -3.79 17.23 -8.91
CA PHE A 116 -2.97 17.20 -7.71
C PHE A 116 -3.80 16.71 -6.54
N LEU A 117 -3.17 16.00 -5.61
CA LEU A 117 -3.79 15.69 -4.32
C LEU A 117 -3.62 16.94 -3.44
N PRO A 118 -4.70 17.56 -2.94
CA PRO A 118 -4.57 18.70 -2.04
C PRO A 118 -3.92 18.26 -0.72
N SER A 119 -3.39 19.22 0.04
CA SER A 119 -2.91 19.01 1.40
C SER A 119 -4.00 19.32 2.43
N VAL A 120 -3.88 18.78 3.64
CA VAL A 120 -4.71 19.23 4.76
C VAL A 120 -4.51 20.72 4.98
N GLY A 121 -5.60 21.47 5.08
CA GLY A 121 -5.62 22.93 5.19
C GLY A 121 -5.74 23.66 3.85
N ASP A 122 -5.51 22.99 2.71
CA ASP A 122 -5.73 23.59 1.40
C ASP A 122 -7.21 23.88 1.17
N TRP A 123 -7.46 24.94 0.39
CA TRP A 123 -8.79 25.29 -0.09
C TRP A 123 -8.92 24.85 -1.54
N PHE A 124 -10.04 24.22 -1.89
CA PHE A 124 -10.35 23.92 -3.28
C PHE A 124 -11.83 24.19 -3.54
N MET A 125 -12.12 24.51 -4.80
CA MET A 125 -13.45 24.91 -5.24
C MET A 125 -14.16 23.72 -5.88
N ILE A 126 -15.35 23.43 -5.38
CA ILE A 126 -16.30 22.52 -5.98
C ILE A 126 -17.42 23.36 -6.62
N PRO A 127 -17.37 23.62 -7.94
CA PRO A 127 -18.19 24.65 -8.57
C PRO A 127 -19.71 24.37 -8.57
N PHE A 128 -20.11 23.10 -8.43
CA PHE A 128 -21.51 22.69 -8.42
C PHE A 128 -22.14 22.68 -7.03
N PHE A 129 -21.34 22.72 -5.96
CA PHE A 129 -21.86 22.93 -4.60
C PHE A 129 -21.93 24.42 -4.30
N ARG A 130 -23.06 24.82 -3.73
CA ARG A 130 -23.24 26.18 -3.24
C ARG A 130 -23.18 26.15 -1.73
N ASN A 131 -22.23 26.88 -1.17
CA ASN A 131 -22.33 27.28 0.23
C ASN A 131 -23.28 28.48 0.34
N ASN A 132 -23.82 28.68 1.54
CA ASN A 132 -24.84 29.72 1.77
C ASN A 132 -24.28 31.14 1.79
N LEU A 133 -22.96 31.31 1.76
CA LEU A 133 -22.31 32.60 2.06
C LEU A 133 -21.76 33.34 0.84
N SER A 134 -21.51 32.70 -0.30
CA SER A 134 -20.88 33.44 -1.42
C SER A 134 -21.03 32.84 -2.82
N GLY A 135 -21.90 31.84 -3.00
CA GLY A 135 -22.19 31.31 -4.34
C GLY A 135 -21.05 30.49 -4.97
N GLY A 136 -19.93 30.30 -4.28
CA GLY A 136 -18.87 29.36 -4.66
C GLY A 136 -18.65 28.32 -3.57
N GLY A 137 -18.70 27.03 -3.93
CA GLY A 137 -18.42 25.91 -3.03
C GLY A 137 -16.93 25.81 -2.70
N HIS A 138 -16.41 26.74 -1.90
CA HIS A 138 -15.06 26.66 -1.37
C HIS A 138 -15.06 25.81 -0.10
N PHE A 139 -14.32 24.71 -0.14
CA PHE A 139 -14.17 23.81 0.99
C PHE A 139 -12.70 23.73 1.40
N LYS A 140 -12.46 23.68 2.71
CA LYS A 140 -11.15 23.45 3.30
C LYS A 140 -10.96 21.96 3.53
N VAL A 141 -9.81 21.43 3.11
CA VAL A 141 -9.46 20.04 3.41
C VAL A 141 -9.15 19.90 4.90
N LYS A 142 -9.89 19.03 5.58
CA LYS A 142 -9.72 18.73 7.00
C LYS A 142 -8.88 17.49 7.22
N GLU A 143 -9.08 16.49 6.37
CA GLU A 143 -8.43 15.20 6.50
C GLU A 143 -8.28 14.52 5.14
N ILE A 144 -7.20 13.74 5.00
CA ILE A 144 -6.99 12.86 3.87
C ILE A 144 -6.65 11.48 4.43
N THR A 145 -7.48 10.50 4.12
CA THR A 145 -7.25 9.11 4.51
C THR A 145 -6.94 8.26 3.28
N HIS A 146 -6.15 7.21 3.51
CA HIS A 146 -5.75 6.27 2.48
C HIS A 146 -6.07 4.86 2.94
N GLU A 147 -6.83 4.14 2.13
CA GLU A 147 -7.20 2.76 2.38
C GLU A 147 -6.84 1.91 1.17
N ILE A 148 -6.43 0.67 1.40
CA ILE A 148 -6.18 -0.30 0.34
C ILE A 148 -7.16 -1.45 0.52
N GLU A 149 -8.14 -1.56 -0.37
CA GLU A 149 -9.16 -2.60 -0.34
C GLU A 149 -9.44 -3.12 -1.75
N ASN A 150 -9.66 -4.43 -1.91
CA ASN A 150 -10.09 -5.04 -3.17
C ASN A 150 -9.26 -4.61 -4.41
N GLN A 151 -7.93 -4.54 -4.27
CA GLN A 151 -6.99 -4.09 -5.32
C GLN A 151 -7.12 -2.61 -5.72
N LYS A 152 -7.80 -1.80 -4.90
CA LYS A 152 -7.93 -0.36 -5.07
C LYS A 152 -7.21 0.39 -3.96
N HIS A 153 -6.53 1.48 -4.33
CA HIS A 153 -6.11 2.51 -3.39
C HIS A 153 -7.21 3.57 -3.34
N ILE A 154 -7.92 3.62 -2.22
CA ILE A 154 -9.00 4.56 -1.99
C ILE A 154 -8.40 5.76 -1.24
N ILE A 155 -8.57 6.94 -1.83
CA ILE A 155 -8.14 8.20 -1.25
C ILE A 155 -9.39 8.99 -0.90
N THR A 156 -9.65 9.17 0.39
CA THR A 156 -10.80 9.93 0.87
C THR A 156 -10.34 11.28 1.37
N ILE A 157 -10.90 12.35 0.79
CA ILE A 157 -10.60 13.74 1.12
C ILE A 157 -11.84 14.29 1.85
N ILE A 158 -11.70 14.61 3.13
CA ILE A 158 -12.77 15.15 3.96
C ILE A 158 -12.62 16.66 4.03
N THR A 159 -13.71 17.37 3.78
CA THR A 159 -13.70 18.80 3.49
C THR A 159 -14.93 19.46 4.07
N ASP A 160 -14.80 20.68 4.55
CA ASP A 160 -15.92 21.46 5.07
C ASP A 160 -15.87 22.93 4.63
N ASP A 161 -16.99 23.62 4.74
CA ASP A 161 -17.04 25.07 4.56
C ASP A 161 -16.81 25.84 5.88
N ASP A 162 -16.30 25.14 6.91
CA ASP A 162 -16.10 25.71 8.23
C ASP A 162 -14.89 26.64 8.25
N ILE A 163 -15.18 27.92 8.05
CA ILE A 163 -14.31 29.07 8.34
C ILE A 163 -14.36 29.33 9.86
N SER A 164 -14.06 28.32 10.68
CA SER A 164 -13.79 28.56 12.09
C SER A 164 -12.42 29.26 12.19
N THR A 165 -12.48 30.55 12.52
CA THR A 165 -11.36 31.38 13.02
C THR A 165 -10.81 30.84 14.32
#